data_AF-A0A8S3D7L1-F1
#
_entry.id   AF-A0A8S3D7L1-F1
#
_cell.length_a   1.000
_cell.length_b   1.000
_cell.length_c   1.000
_cell.angle_alpha   90.00
_cell.angle_beta   90.00
_cell.angle_gamma   90.00
#
_symmetry.space_group_name_H-M   'P 1'
#
loop_
_entity.id
_entity.type
_entity.pdbx_description
1 polymer ?
#
loop_
_entity_poly.entity_id
_entity_poly.type
_entity_poly.pdbx_seq_one_letter_code
_entity_poly.pdbx_strand_id
1 'polypeptide(L)'
;ISSIENLSNEILFEIFDYLDGYDIYKAFSNLNIRLENLLISSSLSMKIDISSNTIFYFHYKQFLKSNKHHIISFDIDSQSTLDKFMNLLIIDSLFSRLESLTLNSISTYKLLIILFYLKSLPYLSSLSICLNNCSHDLGDIYQIIFHLSLKYFRVAVPRHPHLCITILIAA
;
A
#
# COMPACT_ATOMS: atom_id res chain seq x y z
N ILE A 1 -16.09 30.76 -15.68
CA ILE A 1 -15.75 29.36 -15.98
C ILE A 1 -14.44 29.05 -15.27
N SER A 2 -14.47 28.27 -14.20
CA SER A 2 -13.27 27.82 -13.48
C SER A 2 -12.88 26.44 -13.99
N SER A 3 -11.85 26.36 -14.83
CA SER A 3 -11.27 25.08 -15.25
C SER A 3 -10.45 24.50 -14.10
N ILE A 4 -10.44 23.17 -13.95
CA ILE A 4 -9.56 22.47 -13.01
C ILE A 4 -8.08 22.76 -13.30
N GLU A 5 -7.76 23.09 -14.55
CA GLU A 5 -6.41 23.46 -15.00
C GLU A 5 -5.94 24.81 -14.45
N ASN A 6 -6.86 25.64 -13.96
CA ASN A 6 -6.53 26.91 -13.34
C ASN A 6 -6.24 26.78 -11.84
N LEU A 7 -6.45 25.61 -11.23
CA LEU A 7 -6.09 25.36 -9.83
C LEU A 7 -4.58 25.41 -9.66
N SER A 8 -4.12 25.84 -8.49
CA SER A 8 -2.70 25.78 -8.15
C SER A 8 -2.26 24.33 -7.91
N ASN A 9 -0.96 24.08 -7.94
CA ASN A 9 -0.43 22.73 -7.73
C ASN A 9 -0.72 22.22 -6.31
N GLU A 10 -0.72 23.12 -5.33
CA GLU A 10 -1.02 22.81 -3.92
C GLU A 10 -2.45 22.27 -3.80
N ILE A 11 -3.43 22.95 -4.39
CA ILE A 11 -4.83 22.50 -4.37
C ILE A 11 -4.99 21.16 -5.11
N LEU A 12 -4.24 20.94 -6.20
CA LEU A 12 -4.28 19.65 -6.89
C LEU A 12 -3.69 18.52 -6.03
N PHE A 13 -2.59 18.75 -5.33
CA PHE A 13 -2.04 17.76 -4.41
C PHE A 13 -2.99 17.47 -3.25
N GLU A 14 -3.65 18.50 -2.70
CA GLU A 14 -4.69 18.30 -1.68
C GLU A 14 -5.84 17.44 -2.21
N ILE A 15 -6.28 17.64 -3.46
CA ILE A 15 -7.30 16.79 -4.08
C ILE A 15 -6.78 15.35 -4.25
N PHE A 16 -5.53 15.18 -4.72
CA PHE A 16 -4.92 13.88 -4.93
C PHE A 16 -4.79 13.07 -3.63
N ASP A 17 -4.62 13.72 -2.47
CA ASP A 17 -4.55 13.02 -1.18
C ASP A 17 -5.83 12.23 -0.82
N TYR A 18 -6.97 12.56 -1.45
CA TYR A 18 -8.25 11.87 -1.27
C TYR A 18 -8.55 10.82 -2.35
N LEU A 19 -7.69 10.66 -3.36
CA LEU A 19 -7.91 9.78 -4.49
C LEU A 19 -6.93 8.60 -4.49
N ASP A 20 -7.33 7.51 -5.15
CA ASP A 20 -6.42 6.41 -5.45
C ASP A 20 -5.37 6.83 -6.50
N GLY A 21 -4.12 6.41 -6.31
CA GLY A 21 -3.02 6.76 -7.18
C GLY A 21 -3.20 6.30 -8.63
N TYR A 22 -3.85 5.15 -8.85
CA TYR A 22 -4.16 4.69 -10.20
C TYR A 22 -5.26 5.53 -10.85
N ASP A 23 -6.28 5.93 -10.08
CA ASP A 23 -7.33 6.82 -10.57
C ASP A 23 -6.78 8.20 -10.93
N ILE A 24 -5.86 8.74 -10.10
CA ILE A 24 -5.12 9.97 -10.42
C ILE A 24 -4.37 9.80 -11.74
N TYR A 25 -3.56 8.76 -11.86
CA TYR A 25 -2.79 8.53 -13.08
C TYR A 25 -3.71 8.44 -14.30
N LYS A 26 -4.75 7.61 -14.23
CA LYS A 26 -5.69 7.40 -15.33
C LYS A 26 -6.43 8.68 -15.73
N ALA A 27 -6.84 9.50 -14.76
CA ALA A 27 -7.60 10.71 -15.02
C ALA A 27 -6.72 11.85 -15.54
N PHE A 28 -5.48 11.96 -15.07
CA PHE A 28 -4.64 13.16 -15.28
C PHE A 28 -3.44 12.95 -16.22
N SER A 29 -3.05 11.72 -16.57
CA SER A 29 -1.81 11.45 -17.33
C SER A 29 -1.81 11.88 -18.79
N ASN A 30 -2.95 12.28 -19.34
CA ASN A 30 -3.09 12.68 -20.75
C ASN A 30 -3.95 13.95 -20.91
N LEU A 31 -4.10 14.76 -19.85
CA LEU A 31 -4.92 15.97 -19.92
C LEU A 31 -4.14 17.15 -20.51
N ASN A 32 -3.00 17.48 -19.90
CA ASN A 32 -2.07 18.48 -20.41
C ASN A 32 -0.69 18.32 -19.76
N ILE A 33 0.32 18.97 -20.36
CA ILE A 33 1.73 18.90 -19.93
C ILE A 33 1.93 19.33 -18.47
N ARG A 34 1.15 20.31 -17.97
CA ARG A 34 1.28 20.76 -16.58
C ARG A 34 0.90 19.64 -15.61
N LEU A 35 -0.21 18.95 -15.87
CA LEU A 35 -0.69 17.84 -15.07
C LEU A 35 0.22 16.61 -15.20
N GLU A 36 0.72 16.32 -16.39
CA GLU A 36 1.72 15.26 -16.60
C GLU A 36 2.99 15.51 -15.78
N ASN A 37 3.50 16.74 -15.77
CA ASN A 37 4.66 17.12 -14.96
C ASN A 37 4.38 16.99 -13.45
N LEU A 38 3.15 17.23 -13.01
CA LEU A 38 2.76 16.99 -11.62
C LEU A 38 2.80 15.51 -11.24
N LEU A 39 2.43 14.62 -12.17
CA LEU A 39 2.44 13.17 -11.92
C LEU A 39 3.84 12.58 -11.78
N ILE A 40 4.85 13.23 -12.36
CA ILE A 40 6.27 12.82 -12.29
C ILE A 40 6.99 13.56 -11.13
N SER A 41 6.34 14.53 -10.50
CA SER A 41 6.92 15.31 -9.42
C SER A 41 7.24 14.46 -8.21
N SER A 42 8.43 14.64 -7.62
CA SER A 42 8.82 13.96 -6.37
C SER A 42 7.91 14.29 -5.19
N SER A 43 7.18 15.41 -5.25
CA SER A 43 6.19 15.79 -4.24
C SER A 43 4.91 14.96 -4.27
N LEU A 44 4.63 14.27 -5.39
CA LEU A 44 3.47 13.40 -5.47
C LEU A 44 3.65 12.22 -4.52
N SER A 45 2.60 11.96 -3.75
CA SER A 45 2.49 10.82 -2.84
C SER A 45 1.24 10.03 -3.22
N MET A 46 1.40 8.75 -3.56
CA MET A 46 0.29 7.92 -4.04
C MET A 46 -0.11 6.87 -3.02
N LYS A 47 -1.41 6.81 -2.76
CA LYS A 47 -2.05 5.77 -1.97
C LYS A 47 -2.74 4.81 -2.94
N ILE A 48 -2.49 3.53 -2.77
CA ILE A 48 -2.97 2.51 -3.70
C ILE A 48 -3.88 1.53 -2.97
N ASP A 49 -5.15 1.52 -3.32
CA ASP A 49 -6.13 0.52 -2.93
C ASP A 49 -6.24 -0.55 -4.03
N ILE A 50 -5.79 -1.75 -3.69
CA ILE A 50 -5.87 -2.92 -4.54
C ILE A 50 -7.05 -3.76 -4.05
N SER A 51 -8.23 -3.41 -4.56
CA SER A 51 -9.45 -4.17 -4.34
C SER A 51 -9.72 -5.17 -5.48
N SER A 52 -10.53 -6.17 -5.17
CA SER A 52 -10.86 -7.34 -5.99
C SER A 52 -11.68 -7.07 -7.26
N ASN A 53 -11.81 -5.82 -7.74
CA ASN A 53 -12.44 -5.52 -9.03
C ASN A 53 -11.44 -5.70 -10.19
N THR A 54 -11.29 -6.96 -10.59
CA THR A 54 -10.22 -7.57 -11.39
C THR A 54 -10.12 -7.22 -12.89
N ILE A 55 -10.62 -6.07 -13.36
CA ILE A 55 -10.53 -5.72 -14.80
C ILE A 55 -9.17 -5.10 -15.18
N PHE A 56 -8.40 -4.61 -14.21
CA PHE A 56 -7.34 -3.61 -14.46
C PHE A 56 -5.89 -4.13 -14.55
N TYR A 57 -5.64 -5.44 -14.42
CA TYR A 57 -4.30 -5.96 -14.10
C TYR A 57 -3.16 -5.62 -15.07
N PHE A 58 -3.40 -5.54 -16.39
CA PHE A 58 -2.31 -5.27 -17.34
C PHE A 58 -1.79 -3.82 -17.22
N HIS A 59 -2.70 -2.84 -17.22
CA HIS A 59 -2.34 -1.42 -17.09
C HIS A 59 -1.79 -1.11 -15.69
N TYR A 60 -2.32 -1.79 -14.67
CA TYR A 60 -1.86 -1.65 -13.29
C TYR A 60 -0.38 -2.05 -13.15
N LYS A 61 0.07 -3.11 -13.83
CA LYS A 61 1.47 -3.54 -13.78
C LYS A 61 2.43 -2.47 -14.28
N GLN A 62 2.13 -1.85 -15.42
CA GLN A 62 2.99 -0.80 -15.98
C GLN A 62 2.99 0.44 -15.09
N PHE A 63 1.81 0.87 -14.66
CA PHE A 63 1.66 1.97 -13.73
C PHE A 63 2.48 1.76 -12.44
N LEU A 64 2.29 0.64 -11.74
CA LEU A 64 3.01 0.36 -10.51
C LEU A 64 4.52 0.29 -10.71
N LYS A 65 4.98 -0.32 -11.81
CA LYS A 65 6.41 -0.43 -12.11
C LYS A 65 7.07 0.93 -12.29
N SER A 66 6.41 1.86 -12.99
CA SER A 66 6.93 3.20 -13.23
C SER A 66 6.85 4.09 -11.99
N ASN A 67 5.90 3.84 -11.09
CA ASN A 67 5.56 4.74 -10.00
C ASN A 67 5.96 4.25 -8.60
N LYS A 68 6.72 3.15 -8.50
CA LYS A 68 7.13 2.54 -7.20
C LYS A 68 7.62 3.54 -6.16
N HIS A 69 8.40 4.54 -6.60
CA HIS A 69 9.04 5.52 -5.74
C HIS A 69 8.09 6.61 -5.22
N HIS A 70 6.90 6.78 -5.81
CA HIS A 70 5.89 7.72 -5.32
C HIS A 70 4.85 7.06 -4.41
N ILE A 71 4.80 5.73 -4.38
CA ILE A 71 3.79 4.99 -3.61
C ILE A 71 4.16 5.03 -2.14
N ILE A 72 3.28 5.61 -1.33
CA ILE A 72 3.43 5.75 0.12
C ILE A 72 2.59 4.74 0.91
N SER A 73 1.52 4.21 0.31
CA SER A 73 0.70 3.20 0.98
C SER A 73 0.06 2.21 0.02
N PHE A 74 -0.07 0.98 0.51
CA PHE A 74 -0.91 -0.05 -0.11
C PHE A 74 -2.02 -0.48 0.87
N ASP A 75 -3.23 -0.62 0.35
CA ASP A 75 -4.31 -1.40 0.96
C ASP A 75 -4.64 -2.57 0.03
N ILE A 76 -4.68 -3.78 0.58
CA ILE A 76 -4.93 -5.00 -0.19
C ILE A 76 -6.07 -5.76 0.50
N ASP A 77 -7.20 -5.88 -0.19
CA ASP A 77 -8.47 -6.31 0.40
C ASP A 77 -8.56 -7.80 0.75
N SER A 78 -7.76 -8.63 0.08
CA SER A 78 -7.88 -10.08 0.16
C SER A 78 -6.61 -10.81 -0.25
N GLN A 79 -6.47 -12.05 0.21
CA GLN A 79 -5.37 -12.91 -0.20
C GLN A 79 -5.34 -13.17 -1.71
N SER A 80 -6.51 -13.31 -2.37
CA SER A 80 -6.54 -13.51 -3.82
C SER A 80 -5.97 -12.32 -4.58
N THR A 81 -6.30 -11.10 -4.14
CA THR A 81 -5.77 -9.88 -4.72
C THR A 81 -4.27 -9.75 -4.46
N LEU A 82 -3.82 -10.06 -3.24
CA LEU A 82 -2.41 -10.11 -2.90
C LEU A 82 -1.63 -11.10 -3.77
N ASP A 83 -2.15 -12.32 -3.97
CA ASP A 83 -1.51 -13.35 -4.78
C ASP A 83 -1.30 -12.86 -6.22
N LYS A 84 -2.32 -12.23 -6.80
CA LYS A 84 -2.23 -11.62 -8.13
C LYS A 84 -1.25 -10.45 -8.16
N PHE A 85 -1.27 -9.59 -7.15
CA PHE A 85 -0.35 -8.46 -7.03
C PHE A 85 1.11 -8.93 -6.96
N MET A 86 1.42 -9.91 -6.10
CA MET A 86 2.77 -10.45 -5.94
C MET A 86 3.27 -11.18 -7.21
N ASN A 87 2.37 -11.74 -8.01
CA ASN A 87 2.71 -12.30 -9.33
C ASN A 87 3.08 -11.22 -10.36
N LEU A 88 2.57 -10.00 -10.20
CA LEU A 88 2.85 -8.88 -11.10
C LEU A 88 4.10 -8.11 -10.70
N LEU A 89 4.31 -7.97 -9.40
CA LEU A 89 5.29 -7.07 -8.82
C LEU A 89 5.80 -7.61 -7.49
N ILE A 90 7.12 -7.65 -7.35
CA ILE A 90 7.77 -7.95 -6.08
C ILE A 90 7.84 -6.66 -5.27
N ILE A 91 7.39 -6.71 -4.01
CA ILE A 91 7.65 -5.68 -3.01
C ILE A 91 9.12 -5.79 -2.63
N ASP A 92 9.88 -4.73 -2.89
CA ASP A 92 11.32 -4.64 -2.69
C ASP A 92 11.71 -3.21 -2.30
N SER A 93 13.00 -2.97 -2.07
CA SER A 93 13.55 -1.67 -1.70
C SER A 93 13.32 -0.56 -2.74
N LEU A 94 12.84 -0.87 -3.96
CA LEU A 94 12.46 0.13 -4.95
C LEU A 94 11.18 0.89 -4.56
N PHE A 95 10.41 0.35 -3.63
CA PHE A 95 9.36 1.08 -2.92
C PHE A 95 9.97 1.99 -1.86
N SER A 96 10.80 2.93 -2.31
CA SER A 96 11.66 3.77 -1.50
C SER A 96 10.94 4.80 -0.64
N ARG A 97 9.61 4.91 -0.75
CA ARG A 97 8.76 5.80 0.05
C ARG A 97 7.55 5.09 0.66
N LEU A 98 7.49 3.76 0.57
CA LEU A 98 6.36 3.00 1.11
C LEU A 98 6.41 3.05 2.64
N GLU A 99 5.42 3.71 3.24
CA GLU A 99 5.32 3.97 4.67
C GLU A 99 4.29 3.08 5.35
N SER A 100 3.21 2.73 4.64
CA SER A 100 2.09 1.97 5.21
C SER A 100 1.66 0.80 4.33
N LEU A 101 1.41 -0.34 4.94
CA LEU A 101 0.85 -1.51 4.28
C LEU A 101 -0.31 -2.08 5.09
N THR A 102 -1.48 -2.17 4.46
CA THR A 102 -2.66 -2.84 5.00
C THR A 102 -2.94 -4.11 4.23
N LEU A 103 -3.07 -5.21 4.95
CA LEU A 103 -3.27 -6.56 4.43
C LEU A 103 -4.52 -7.16 5.04
N ASN A 104 -5.59 -7.22 4.25
CA ASN A 104 -6.86 -7.73 4.70
C ASN A 104 -7.07 -9.18 4.27
N SER A 105 -7.70 -9.96 5.14
CA SER A 105 -8.10 -11.33 4.88
C SER A 105 -6.95 -12.21 4.36
N ILE A 106 -5.82 -12.23 5.06
CA ILE A 106 -4.62 -12.99 4.70
C ILE A 106 -4.44 -14.23 5.60
N SER A 107 -3.90 -15.32 5.05
CA SER A 107 -3.49 -16.48 5.86
C SER A 107 -2.16 -16.25 6.58
N THR A 108 -2.00 -16.90 7.73
CA THR A 108 -0.77 -16.86 8.54
C THR A 108 0.48 -17.23 7.72
N TYR A 109 0.39 -18.27 6.87
CA TYR A 109 1.50 -18.68 5.99
C TYR A 109 1.90 -17.61 4.98
N LYS A 110 0.91 -16.98 4.33
CA LYS A 110 1.18 -15.92 3.35
C LYS A 110 1.80 -14.70 4.01
N LEU A 111 1.36 -14.35 5.23
CA LEU A 111 1.97 -13.28 6.01
C LEU A 111 3.47 -13.51 6.22
N LEU A 112 3.90 -14.71 6.63
CA LEU A 112 5.31 -15.02 6.84
C LEU A 112 6.16 -14.74 5.60
N ILE A 113 5.65 -15.10 4.42
CA ILE A 113 6.32 -14.81 3.14
C ILE A 113 6.44 -13.29 2.91
N ILE A 114 5.36 -12.53 3.14
CA ILE A 114 5.36 -11.08 2.92
C ILE A 114 6.35 -10.40 3.87
N LEU A 115 6.38 -10.78 5.15
CA LEU A 115 7.25 -10.18 6.16
C LEU A 115 8.73 -10.24 5.77
N PHE A 116 9.16 -11.26 5.01
CA PHE A 116 10.51 -11.33 4.47
C PHE A 116 10.83 -10.16 3.54
N TYR A 117 9.89 -9.79 2.66
CA TYR A 117 10.04 -8.67 1.74
C TYR A 117 9.99 -7.31 2.46
N LEU A 118 9.15 -7.20 3.50
CA LEU A 118 8.99 -5.94 4.22
C LEU A 118 10.26 -5.46 4.93
N LYS A 119 11.18 -6.39 5.30
CA LYS A 119 12.48 -6.04 5.88
C LYS A 119 13.34 -5.16 4.97
N SER A 120 13.11 -5.21 3.66
CA SER A 120 13.87 -4.42 2.68
C SER A 120 13.34 -3.00 2.49
N LEU A 121 12.21 -2.65 3.10
CA LEU A 121 11.54 -1.36 2.93
C LEU A 121 12.09 -0.34 3.92
N PRO A 122 12.76 0.73 3.45
CA PRO A 122 13.49 1.63 4.33
C PRO A 122 12.60 2.54 5.20
N TYR A 123 11.38 2.83 4.77
CA TYR A 123 10.48 3.77 5.46
C TYR A 123 9.17 3.13 5.93
N LEU A 124 9.03 1.81 5.82
CA LEU A 124 7.83 1.13 6.29
C LEU A 124 7.73 1.34 7.81
N SER A 125 6.71 2.08 8.21
CA SER A 125 6.47 2.47 9.61
C SER A 125 5.10 2.04 10.12
N SER A 126 4.19 1.64 9.23
CA SER A 126 2.86 1.17 9.55
C SER A 126 2.56 -0.16 8.87
N LEU A 127 2.14 -1.15 9.65
CA LEU A 127 1.67 -2.44 9.15
C LEU A 127 0.36 -2.83 9.84
N SER A 128 -0.70 -2.97 9.06
CA SER A 128 -2.01 -3.42 9.53
C SER A 128 -2.38 -4.74 8.87
N ILE A 129 -2.74 -5.74 9.66
CA ILE A 129 -2.99 -7.10 9.19
C ILE A 129 -4.33 -7.58 9.73
N CYS A 130 -5.17 -8.14 8.86
CA CYS A 130 -6.35 -8.88 9.23
C CYS A 130 -6.21 -10.33 8.74
N LEU A 131 -6.10 -11.27 9.69
CA LEU A 131 -5.89 -12.69 9.40
C LEU A 131 -7.21 -13.44 9.25
N ASN A 132 -7.33 -14.26 8.20
CA ASN A 132 -8.52 -15.12 7.99
C ASN A 132 -8.65 -16.22 9.06
N ASN A 133 -7.51 -16.74 9.47
CA ASN A 133 -7.38 -17.82 10.44
C ASN A 133 -6.06 -17.65 11.21
N CYS A 134 -6.12 -18.00 12.48
CA CYS A 134 -4.95 -18.08 13.36
C CYS A 134 -4.82 -19.54 13.77
N SER A 135 -4.06 -20.33 13.00
CA SER A 135 -3.88 -21.77 13.26
C SER A 135 -2.65 -22.09 14.11
N HIS A 136 -1.80 -21.11 14.40
CA HIS A 136 -0.51 -21.29 15.06
C HIS A 136 -0.30 -20.26 16.17
N ASP A 137 0.63 -20.58 17.07
CA ASP A 137 1.25 -19.60 17.96
C ASP A 137 1.87 -18.49 17.10
N LEU A 138 1.43 -17.25 17.33
CA LEU A 138 1.90 -16.07 16.61
C LEU A 138 3.27 -15.61 17.11
N GLY A 139 3.86 -16.27 18.10
CA GLY A 139 5.17 -15.92 18.68
C GLY A 139 6.26 -15.65 17.64
N ASP A 140 6.45 -16.56 16.68
CA ASP A 140 7.46 -16.40 15.62
C ASP A 140 7.16 -15.21 14.69
N ILE A 141 5.88 -14.98 14.40
CA ILE A 141 5.42 -13.85 13.59
C ILE A 141 5.70 -12.53 14.31
N TYR A 142 5.35 -12.45 15.60
CA TYR A 142 5.63 -11.26 16.40
C TYR A 142 7.13 -11.00 16.50
N GLN A 143 7.96 -12.04 16.69
CA GLN A 143 9.41 -11.87 16.66
C GLN A 143 9.86 -11.25 15.35
N ILE A 144 9.43 -11.78 14.19
CA ILE A 144 9.81 -11.20 12.88
C ILE A 144 9.34 -9.75 12.76
N ILE A 145 8.13 -9.45 13.21
CA ILE A 145 7.55 -8.11 13.13
C ILE A 145 8.27 -7.12 14.02
N PHE A 146 8.72 -7.52 15.22
CA PHE A 146 9.51 -6.66 16.09
C PHE A 146 10.92 -6.37 15.56
N HIS A 147 11.40 -7.13 14.57
CA HIS A 147 12.62 -6.77 13.83
C HIS A 147 12.36 -5.77 12.69
N LEU A 148 11.10 -5.43 12.41
CA LEU A 148 10.75 -4.33 11.51
C LEU A 148 10.74 -3.03 12.32
N SER A 149 11.31 -1.96 11.75
CA SER A 149 11.33 -0.62 12.36
C SER A 149 9.97 0.09 12.29
N LEU A 150 8.90 -0.58 12.72
CA LEU A 150 7.52 -0.08 12.67
C LEU A 150 7.24 0.85 13.86
N LYS A 151 6.46 1.90 13.60
CA LYS A 151 5.85 2.78 14.61
C LYS A 151 4.44 2.30 14.98
N TYR A 152 3.72 1.76 13.99
CA TYR A 152 2.35 1.31 14.14
C TYR A 152 2.21 -0.12 13.65
N PHE A 153 1.67 -0.97 14.51
CA PHE A 153 1.40 -2.35 14.17
C PHE A 153 0.03 -2.80 14.67
N ARG A 154 -0.77 -3.37 13.78
CA ARG A 154 -2.10 -3.88 14.10
C ARG A 154 -2.29 -5.28 13.55
N VAL A 155 -2.80 -6.17 14.38
CA VAL A 155 -3.28 -7.50 13.96
C VAL A 155 -4.72 -7.69 14.43
N ALA A 156 -5.59 -8.07 13.50
CA ALA A 156 -6.97 -8.42 13.75
C ALA A 156 -7.24 -9.87 13.30
N VAL A 157 -8.09 -10.58 14.04
CA VAL A 157 -8.58 -11.92 13.69
C VAL A 157 -10.11 -11.89 13.80
N PRO A 158 -10.87 -11.84 12.68
CA PRO A 158 -12.32 -11.59 12.71
C PRO A 158 -13.13 -12.61 13.52
N ARG A 159 -12.71 -13.88 13.50
CA ARG A 159 -13.38 -14.97 14.24
C ARG A 159 -13.11 -14.97 15.74
N HIS A 160 -12.14 -14.17 16.18
CA HIS A 160 -11.74 -14.04 17.58
C HIS A 160 -11.50 -12.56 17.88
N PRO A 161 -12.57 -11.76 18.05
CA PRO A 161 -12.43 -10.31 18.26
C PRO A 161 -11.60 -9.96 19.50
N HIS A 162 -11.52 -10.86 20.48
CA HIS A 162 -10.65 -10.73 21.66
C HIS A 162 -9.14 -10.86 21.36
N LEU A 163 -8.76 -11.37 20.19
CA LEU A 163 -7.38 -11.45 19.70
C LEU A 163 -7.01 -10.26 18.79
N CYS A 164 -7.87 -9.23 18.72
CA CYS A 164 -7.52 -8.00 18.03
C CYS A 164 -6.48 -7.23 18.86
N ILE A 165 -5.22 -7.36 18.49
CA ILE A 165 -4.08 -6.76 19.19
C ILE A 165 -3.59 -5.59 18.33
N THR A 166 -3.80 -4.37 18.83
CA THR A 166 -3.17 -3.17 18.28
C THR A 166 -2.00 -2.83 19.18
N ILE A 167 -0.78 -2.89 18.65
CA ILE A 167 0.44 -2.55 19.37
C ILE A 167 0.94 -1.24 18.79
N LEU A 168 0.91 -0.20 19.61
CA LEU A 168 1.69 0.98 19.33
C LEU A 168 3.13 0.65 19.70
N ILE A 169 3.99 0.45 18.71
CA ILE A 169 5.41 0.22 18.94
C ILE A 169 6.01 1.61 19.10
N ALA A 170 6.07 2.10 20.34
CA ALA A 170 6.79 3.33 20.65
C ALA A 170 8.27 3.08 20.38
N ALA A 171 8.76 3.55 19.23
CA ALA A 171 10.17 3.58 18.87
C ALA A 171 10.87 4.75 19.55
#